data_AF-A0A2T2X9I2-F1
#
_entry.id   AF-A0A2T2X9I2-F1
#
_cell.length_a   1.000
_cell.length_b   1.000
_cell.length_c   1.000
_cell.angle_alpha   90.00
_cell.angle_beta   90.00
_cell.angle_gamma   90.00
#
_symmetry.space_group_name_H-M   'P 1'
#
loop_
_entity.id
_entity.type
_entity.pdbx_description
1 polymer ?
#
loop_
_entity_poly.entity_id
_entity_poly.type
_entity_poly.pdbx_seq_one_letter_code
_entity_poly.pdbx_strand_id
1 'polypeptide(L)'
;MPSREISTAIFNVFMFLLLWRFTIRLFQRPRRSRRWLTQNSSSYTALSPRAMSSPSPLEIAQDRYARGEIDAKEFEQIVDHLLKSRSPSQEW
;
A
#
# COMPACT_ATOMS: atom_id res chain seq x y z
N MET A 1 -30.29 -39.06 -22.19
CA MET A 1 -29.58 -38.00 -22.95
C MET A 1 -28.62 -37.27 -22.00
N PRO A 2 -27.35 -37.71 -21.88
CA PRO A 2 -26.39 -37.20 -20.89
C PRO A 2 -25.75 -35.84 -21.25
N SER A 3 -26.04 -35.29 -22.43
CA SER A 3 -25.35 -34.11 -22.97
C SER A 3 -25.53 -32.84 -22.13
N ARG A 4 -26.65 -32.69 -21.39
CA ARG A 4 -26.93 -31.51 -20.55
C ARG A 4 -26.14 -31.50 -19.23
N GLU A 5 -25.79 -32.67 -18.71
CA GLU A 5 -25.06 -32.81 -17.44
C GLU A 5 -23.58 -32.44 -17.62
N ILE A 6 -23.00 -32.79 -18.77
CA ILE A 6 -21.61 -32.43 -19.11
C ILE A 6 -21.48 -30.92 -19.27
N SER A 7 -22.43 -30.27 -19.97
CA SER A 7 -22.43 -28.81 -20.15
C SER A 7 -22.56 -28.05 -18.83
N THR A 8 -23.40 -28.53 -17.91
CA THR A 8 -23.55 -27.92 -16.58
C THR A 8 -22.34 -28.17 -15.68
N ALA A 9 -21.73 -29.36 -15.74
CA ALA A 9 -20.49 -29.65 -15.03
C ALA A 9 -19.33 -28.75 -15.49
N ILE A 10 -19.17 -28.55 -16.80
CA ILE A 10 -18.14 -27.66 -17.36
C ILE A 10 -18.37 -26.22 -16.92
N PHE A 11 -19.61 -25.72 -17.01
CA PHE A 11 -19.96 -24.39 -16.54
C PHE A 11 -19.67 -24.21 -15.06
N ASN A 12 -20.05 -25.17 -14.22
CA ASN A 12 -19.79 -25.15 -12.78
C ASN A 12 -18.29 -25.11 -12.48
N VAL A 13 -17.47 -25.95 -13.15
CA VAL A 13 -16.00 -25.94 -12.98
C VAL A 13 -15.41 -24.58 -13.36
N PHE A 14 -15.83 -23.99 -14.48
CA PHE A 14 -15.40 -22.64 -14.87
C PHE A 14 -15.82 -21.59 -13.85
N MET A 15 -17.06 -21.67 -13.35
CA MET A 15 -17.60 -20.75 -12.37
C MET A 15 -16.85 -20.85 -11.03
N PHE A 16 -16.49 -22.06 -10.59
CA PHE A 16 -15.61 -22.29 -9.43
C PHE A 16 -14.18 -21.75 -9.64
N LEU A 17 -13.58 -21.96 -10.81
CA LEU A 17 -12.25 -21.44 -11.12
C LEU A 17 -12.23 -19.90 -11.14
N LEU A 18 -13.27 -19.28 -11.70
CA LEU A 18 -13.43 -17.83 -11.70
C LEU A 18 -13.64 -17.30 -10.28
N LEU A 19 -14.48 -17.96 -9.48
CA LEU A 19 -14.72 -17.59 -8.09
C LEU A 19 -13.46 -17.75 -7.25
N TRP A 20 -12.69 -18.83 -7.44
CA TRP A 20 -11.39 -19.06 -6.81
C TRP A 20 -10.36 -17.98 -7.15
N ARG A 21 -10.23 -17.61 -8.43
CA ARG A 21 -9.33 -16.51 -8.82
C ARG A 21 -9.81 -15.15 -8.31
N PHE A 22 -11.12 -14.96 -8.20
CA PHE A 22 -11.73 -13.74 -7.68
C PHE A 22 -11.52 -13.60 -6.16
N THR A 23 -11.69 -14.68 -5.39
CA THR A 23 -11.43 -14.69 -3.94
C THR A 23 -9.94 -14.51 -3.63
N ILE A 24 -9.05 -15.15 -4.40
CA ILE A 24 -7.61 -14.90 -4.31
C ILE A 24 -7.30 -13.43 -4.57
N ARG A 25 -7.88 -12.82 -5.61
CA ARG A 25 -7.66 -11.40 -5.92
C ARG A 25 -8.22 -10.45 -4.86
N LEU A 26 -9.37 -10.77 -4.26
CA LEU A 26 -9.96 -9.99 -3.17
C LEU A 26 -9.14 -10.07 -1.89
N PHE A 27 -8.43 -11.18 -1.65
CA PHE A 27 -7.56 -11.35 -0.49
C PHE A 27 -6.10 -10.94 -0.75
N GLN A 28 -5.68 -10.77 -2.01
CA GLN A 28 -4.32 -10.39 -2.42
C GLN A 28 -4.08 -8.88 -2.60
N ARG A 29 -4.90 -8.02 -2.00
CA ARG A 29 -4.60 -6.59 -1.80
C ARG A 29 -4.97 -6.14 -0.39
N PRO A 30 -4.04 -5.69 0.47
CA PRO A 30 -2.69 -6.17 0.68
C PRO A 30 -2.46 -6.41 2.18
N ARG A 31 -2.54 -7.66 2.65
CA ARG A 31 -2.17 -7.98 4.04
C ARG A 31 -0.67 -8.27 4.18
N ARG A 32 0.17 -7.43 3.57
CA ARG A 32 1.63 -7.46 3.75
C ARG A 32 2.09 -6.15 4.37
N SER A 33 1.51 -5.87 5.54
CA SER A 33 2.19 -5.07 6.55
C SER A 33 3.46 -5.81 6.97
N ARG A 34 4.54 -5.03 7.11
CA ARG A 34 5.86 -5.35 7.65
C ARG A 34 6.81 -6.02 6.66
N ARG A 35 7.80 -5.27 6.19
CA ARG A 35 9.14 -5.25 6.84
C ARG A 35 10.17 -4.47 6.02
N TRP A 36 9.91 -3.23 5.62
CA TRP A 36 10.99 -2.34 5.14
C TRP A 36 10.63 -0.89 5.48
N LEU A 37 11.07 -0.47 6.66
CA LEU A 37 11.45 0.89 7.07
C LEU A 37 11.93 0.83 8.53
N THR A 38 12.68 -0.23 8.89
CA THR A 38 13.63 -0.07 9.98
C THR A 38 14.80 0.73 9.44
N GLN A 39 15.11 1.81 10.16
CA GLN A 39 16.39 2.50 10.18
C GLN A 39 16.55 3.69 9.22
N ASN A 40 15.77 4.74 9.46
CA ASN A 40 16.39 6.06 9.56
C ASN A 40 15.78 6.86 10.71
N SER A 41 15.82 6.26 11.91
CA SER A 41 15.74 7.01 13.15
C SER A 41 17.02 7.83 13.25
N SER A 42 17.03 9.00 12.63
CA SER A 42 17.97 10.04 13.02
C SER A 42 17.61 10.43 14.44
N SER A 43 18.59 10.19 15.31
CA SER A 43 18.56 10.34 16.74
C SER A 43 18.11 11.75 17.16
N TYR A 44 16.95 11.87 17.80
CA TYR A 44 16.70 12.95 18.74
C TYR A 44 16.04 12.34 19.97
N THR A 45 16.92 12.04 20.92
CA THR A 45 16.72 12.30 22.34
C THR A 45 15.49 11.67 22.98
N ALA A 46 15.74 10.57 23.70
CA ALA A 46 14.98 10.23 24.89
C ALA A 46 14.82 11.46 25.79
N LEU A 47 13.68 11.55 26.50
CA LEU A 47 13.25 12.55 27.50
C LEU A 47 12.20 13.57 27.02
N SER A 48 10.92 13.17 26.91
CA SER A 48 9.79 13.98 27.39
C SER A 48 8.46 13.21 27.31
N PRO A 49 7.74 12.96 28.42
CA PRO A 49 6.45 12.28 28.43
C PRO A 49 5.30 13.27 28.11
N ARG A 50 5.28 13.88 26.91
CA ARG A 50 4.08 14.59 26.39
C ARG A 50 4.13 15.00 24.91
N ALA A 51 5.11 14.57 24.12
CA ALA A 51 5.14 14.92 22.71
C ALA A 51 4.12 14.07 21.94
N MET A 52 2.96 14.65 21.61
CA MET A 52 2.17 14.20 20.48
C MET A 52 3.07 14.29 19.25
N SER A 53 3.68 13.18 18.85
CA SER A 53 4.53 13.12 17.65
C SER A 53 3.64 13.42 16.46
N SER A 54 3.69 14.66 15.97
CA SER A 54 3.02 15.03 14.74
C SER A 54 3.54 14.12 13.62
N PRO A 55 2.66 13.47 12.85
CA PRO A 55 3.09 12.58 11.78
C PRO A 55 3.95 13.36 10.79
N SER A 56 5.03 12.73 10.34
CA SER A 56 5.91 13.29 9.33
C SER A 56 5.16 13.53 8.01
N PRO A 57 5.56 14.50 7.17
CA PRO A 57 4.91 14.73 5.88
C PRO A 57 4.83 13.48 4.99
N LEU A 58 5.82 12.60 5.08
CA LEU A 58 5.82 11.31 4.38
C LEU A 58 4.75 10.35 4.92
N GLU A 59 4.58 10.27 6.25
CA GLU A 59 3.53 9.46 6.88
C GLU A 59 2.13 9.95 6.49
N ILE A 60 1.95 11.27 6.42
CA ILE A 60 0.68 11.87 5.97
C ILE A 60 0.39 11.49 4.51
N ALA A 61 1.38 11.58 3.63
CA ALA A 61 1.22 11.20 2.22
C ALA A 61 0.90 9.71 2.04
N GLN A 62 1.57 8.83 2.80
CA GLN A 62 1.32 7.39 2.77
C GLN A 62 -0.10 7.05 3.25
N ASP A 63 -0.56 7.68 4.32
CA ASP A 63 -1.89 7.45 4.86
C ASP A 63 -2.99 7.90 3.88
N ARG A 64 -2.81 9.04 3.22
CA ARG A 64 -3.72 9.52 2.17
C ARG A 64 -3.74 8.60 0.95
N TYR A 65 -2.59 8.06 0.54
CA TYR A 65 -2.52 7.07 -0.54
C TYR A 65 -3.23 5.77 -0.18
N ALA A 66 -3.06 5.29 1.06
CA ALA A 66 -3.74 4.09 1.56
C ALA A 66 -5.27 4.26 1.63
N ARG A 67 -5.74 5.47 1.94
CA ARG A 67 -7.16 5.85 1.89
C ARG A 67 -7.70 6.04 0.47
N GLY A 68 -6.83 6.08 -0.54
CA GLY A 68 -7.21 6.34 -1.94
C GLY A 68 -7.60 7.79 -2.20
N GLU A 69 -7.20 8.72 -1.33
CA GLU A 69 -7.44 10.16 -1.49
C GLU A 69 -6.49 10.81 -2.50
N ILE A 70 -5.38 10.15 -2.78
CA ILE A 70 -4.39 10.54 -3.80
C ILE A 70 -4.06 9.33 -4.65
N ASP A 71 -3.78 9.55 -5.93
CA ASP A 71 -3.37 8.50 -6.84
C ASP A 71 -1.87 8.17 -6.70
N ALA A 72 -1.43 7.14 -7.42
CA ALA A 72 -0.03 6.71 -7.38
C ALA A 72 0.94 7.77 -7.95
N LYS A 73 0.52 8.52 -8.97
CA LYS A 73 1.35 9.54 -9.61
C LYS A 73 1.54 10.74 -8.68
N GLU A 74 0.48 11.17 -8.00
CA GLU A 74 0.50 12.23 -6.99
C GLU A 74 1.37 11.85 -5.79
N PHE A 75 1.26 10.59 -5.33
CA PHE A 75 2.10 10.10 -4.24
C PHE A 75 3.59 10.15 -4.60
N GLU A 76 3.98 9.65 -5.77
CA GLU A 76 5.38 9.66 -6.23
C GLU A 76 5.94 11.09 -6.35
N GLN A 77 5.14 12.05 -6.83
CA GLN A 77 5.53 13.45 -6.89
C GLN A 77 5.80 14.06 -5.50
N ILE A 78 4.95 13.73 -4.51
CA ILE A 78 5.14 14.20 -3.13
C ILE A 78 6.42 13.62 -2.54
N VAL A 79 6.68 12.32 -2.75
CA VAL A 79 7.90 11.66 -2.28
C VAL A 79 9.14 12.28 -2.92
N ASP A 80 9.13 12.51 -4.23
CA ASP A 80 10.24 13.14 -4.95
C ASP A 80 10.54 14.55 -4.40
N HIS A 81 9.50 15.35 -4.14
CA HIS A 81 9.65 16.68 -3.55
C HIS A 81 10.21 16.64 -2.11
N LEU A 82 9.78 15.66 -1.31
CA LEU A 82 10.29 15.47 0.04
C LEU A 82 11.76 15.00 0.05
N LEU A 83 12.16 14.19 -0.92
CA LEU A 83 13.54 13.76 -1.07
C LEU A 83 14.44 14.89 -1.58
N LYS A 84 13.95 15.66 -2.55
CA LYS A 84 14.66 16.82 -3.10
C LYS A 84 14.86 17.93 -2.06
N SER A 85 13.87 18.20 -1.22
CA SER A 85 14.01 19.17 -0.12
C SER A 85 14.95 18.71 1.01
N ARG A 86 15.25 17.41 1.09
CA ARG A 86 16.24 16.86 2.03
C ARG A 86 17.67 16.94 1.49
N SER A 87 17.85 17.21 0.20
CA SER A 87 19.18 17.51 -0.36
C SER A 87 19.62 18.89 0.14
N PRO A 88 20.73 19.03 0.88
CA PRO A 88 21.28 20.32 1.23
C PRO A 88 21.94 20.89 -0.02
N SER A 89 21.15 21.46 -0.94
CA SER A 89 21.69 22.42 -1.90
C SER A 89 22.00 23.69 -1.14
N GLN A 90 23.11 23.63 -0.41
CA GLN A 90 23.90 24.75 0.04
C GLN A 90 24.49 25.40 -1.22
N GLU A 91 23.76 26.34 -1.79
CA GLU A 91 24.31 27.31 -2.75
C GLU A 91 24.38 28.65 -2.01
N TRP A 92 25.59 28.96 -1.51
CA TRP A 92 26.05 30.32 -1.21
C TRP A 92 26.93 30.78 -2.37
#